data_AF-A0A352A6T2-F1
#
_entry.id   AF-A0A352A6T2-F1
#
_cell.length_a   1.000
_cell.length_b   1.000
_cell.length_c   1.000
_cell.angle_alpha   90.00
_cell.angle_beta   90.00
_cell.angle_gamma   90.00
#
_symmetry.space_group_name_H-M   'P 1'
#
loop_
_entity.id
_entity.type
_entity.pdbx_description
1 polymer ?
#
loop_
_entity_poly.entity_id
_entity_poly.type
_entity_poly.pdbx_seq_one_letter_code
_entity_poly.pdbx_strand_id
1 'polypeptide(L)'
;MNLFKMYHRKSDYLALKESTDDAFELQDFHNEPWSLEIKFNHLSYMVFVEKKYNETIEIANKVLDEIKPKYLNSIIVANFYILLSSCYQLTGDLANANSVLSLAYEMSHDKYKVEKYEQIVTSIKISKISFHYLNREFDDVIREGRELLKYQSEFNSYERIHYTYFYLAFAYYKIGAHDESIEWFKKGIYSLMHDYKPMDVYYIAMQDIFDVMIYDAMCDVKLISEFKKIYNLN
;
A
#
# COMPACT_ATOMS: atom_id res chain seq x y z
N MET A 1 6.47 -13.01 15.87
CA MET A 1 7.21 -11.82 15.39
C MET A 1 7.59 -11.85 13.91
N ASN A 2 7.97 -13.01 13.33
CA ASN A 2 8.11 -13.16 11.86
C ASN A 2 6.73 -13.21 11.15
N LEU A 3 5.69 -13.66 11.88
CA LEU A 3 4.30 -13.76 11.43
C LEU A 3 3.66 -12.42 11.06
N PHE A 4 3.71 -11.39 11.93
CA PHE A 4 3.15 -10.07 11.61
C PHE A 4 3.72 -9.49 10.33
N LYS A 5 5.05 -9.55 10.18
CA LYS A 5 5.72 -9.11 8.94
C LYS A 5 5.20 -9.87 7.73
N MET A 6 5.10 -11.20 7.82
CA MET A 6 4.57 -12.03 6.73
C MET A 6 3.14 -11.61 6.34
N TYR A 7 2.24 -11.39 7.30
CA TYR A 7 0.87 -10.97 7.01
C TYR A 7 0.80 -9.57 6.41
N HIS A 8 1.57 -8.62 6.93
CA HIS A 8 1.71 -7.27 6.33
C HIS A 8 2.21 -7.33 4.89
N ARG A 9 3.21 -8.18 4.59
CA ARG A 9 3.72 -8.36 3.21
C ARG A 9 2.66 -8.91 2.26
N LYS A 10 1.77 -9.77 2.78
CA LYS A 10 0.71 -10.41 2.00
C LYS A 10 -0.57 -9.57 1.90
N SER A 11 -0.67 -8.46 2.63
CA SER A 11 -1.92 -7.73 2.83
C SER A 11 -3.01 -8.60 3.47
N ASP A 12 -2.63 -9.58 4.30
CA ASP A 12 -3.57 -10.51 4.96
C ASP A 12 -3.96 -9.97 6.34
N TYR A 13 -4.81 -8.95 6.34
CA TYR A 13 -5.19 -8.24 7.56
C TYR A 13 -6.16 -9.02 8.45
N LEU A 14 -6.82 -10.06 7.91
CA LEU A 14 -7.64 -10.97 8.72
C LEU A 14 -6.75 -11.86 9.58
N ALA A 15 -5.78 -12.56 8.97
CA ALA A 15 -4.84 -13.38 9.73
C ALA A 15 -3.93 -12.52 10.64
N LEU A 16 -3.60 -11.30 10.21
CA LEU A 16 -2.90 -10.33 11.06
C LEU A 16 -3.69 -10.01 12.32
N LYS A 17 -5.01 -9.78 12.19
CA LYS A 17 -5.87 -9.49 13.35
C LYS A 17 -5.90 -10.66 14.31
N GLU A 18 -6.17 -11.87 13.84
CA GLU A 18 -6.19 -13.08 14.69
C GLU A 18 -4.88 -13.23 15.47
N SER A 19 -3.75 -13.11 14.77
CA SER A 19 -2.44 -13.19 15.42
C SER A 19 -2.16 -12.04 16.40
N THR A 20 -2.75 -10.86 16.15
CA THR A 20 -2.60 -9.68 17.01
C THR A 20 -3.40 -9.85 18.28
N ASP A 21 -4.62 -10.39 18.18
CA ASP A 21 -5.47 -10.67 19.34
C ASP A 21 -4.85 -11.74 20.23
N ASP A 22 -4.30 -12.82 19.65
CA ASP A 22 -3.56 -13.84 20.40
C ASP A 22 -2.33 -13.25 21.11
N ALA A 23 -1.59 -12.37 20.44
CA ALA A 23 -0.42 -11.73 21.02
C ALA A 23 -0.78 -10.74 22.13
N PHE A 24 -1.94 -10.10 22.05
CA PHE A 24 -2.41 -9.14 23.05
C PHE A 24 -2.70 -9.80 24.40
N GLU A 25 -3.00 -11.09 24.45
CA GLU A 25 -3.17 -11.83 25.71
C GLU A 25 -1.84 -12.06 26.46
N LEU A 26 -0.70 -11.81 25.81
CA LEU A 26 0.63 -11.99 26.39
C LEU A 26 1.16 -10.67 26.97
N GLN A 27 1.58 -10.70 28.24
CA GLN A 27 2.05 -9.51 28.98
C GLN A 27 3.20 -8.75 28.28
N ASP A 28 4.07 -9.46 27.56
CA ASP A 28 5.20 -8.87 26.84
C ASP A 28 4.74 -7.86 25.77
N PHE A 29 3.54 -8.04 25.21
CA PHE A 29 3.00 -7.17 24.17
C PHE A 29 2.30 -5.91 24.71
N HIS A 30 2.16 -5.77 26.03
CA HIS A 30 1.60 -4.56 26.65
C HIS A 30 2.64 -3.44 26.82
N ASN A 31 3.93 -3.78 26.68
CA ASN A 31 5.02 -2.82 26.82
C ASN A 31 5.60 -2.42 25.47
N GLU A 32 6.14 -1.21 25.39
CA GLU A 32 6.83 -0.75 24.19
C GLU A 32 8.15 -1.53 23.98
N PRO A 33 8.53 -1.83 22.72
CA PRO A 33 7.90 -1.37 21.49
C PRO A 33 6.71 -2.21 21.01
N TRP A 34 6.45 -3.37 21.62
CA TRP A 34 5.45 -4.32 21.15
C TRP A 34 4.03 -3.77 21.17
N SER A 35 3.69 -2.97 22.17
CA SER A 35 2.38 -2.32 22.24
C SER A 35 2.11 -1.37 21.08
N LEU A 36 3.15 -0.76 20.48
CA LEU A 36 3.01 0.06 19.27
C LEU A 36 2.72 -0.80 18.03
N GLU A 37 3.35 -1.97 17.93
CA GLU A 37 3.09 -2.95 16.85
C GLU A 37 1.65 -3.47 16.93
N ILE A 38 1.16 -3.81 18.13
CA ILE A 38 -0.24 -4.24 18.34
C ILE A 38 -1.21 -3.14 17.89
N LYS A 39 -1.01 -1.90 18.36
CA LYS A 39 -1.83 -0.76 17.96
C LYS A 39 -1.84 -0.57 16.44
N PHE A 40 -0.67 -0.63 15.80
CA PHE A 40 -0.55 -0.52 14.35
C PHE A 40 -1.31 -1.61 13.59
N ASN A 41 -1.24 -2.86 14.06
CA ASN A 41 -1.96 -3.97 13.44
C ASN A 41 -3.48 -3.81 13.55
N HIS A 42 -3.98 -3.41 14.73
CA HIS A 42 -5.41 -3.13 14.92
C HIS A 42 -5.90 -2.00 14.01
N LEU A 43 -5.14 -0.90 13.92
CA LEU A 43 -5.50 0.20 13.01
C LEU A 43 -5.43 -0.22 11.53
N SER A 44 -4.46 -1.06 11.15
CA SER A 44 -4.39 -1.61 9.80
C SER A 44 -5.64 -2.43 9.46
N TYR A 45 -6.12 -3.25 10.39
CA TYR A 45 -7.38 -3.97 10.24
C TYR A 45 -8.58 -3.01 10.10
N MET A 46 -8.65 -1.97 10.93
CA MET A 46 -9.72 -0.97 10.86
C MET A 46 -9.76 -0.25 9.51
N VAL A 47 -8.61 0.03 8.90
CA VAL A 47 -8.53 0.67 7.58
C VAL A 47 -8.91 -0.31 6.48
N PHE A 48 -8.22 -1.44 6.42
CA PHE A 48 -8.24 -2.28 5.23
C PHE A 48 -9.39 -3.30 5.21
N VAL A 49 -9.95 -3.64 6.38
CA VAL A 49 -11.11 -4.54 6.50
C VAL A 49 -12.37 -3.75 6.85
N GLU A 50 -12.33 -2.94 7.92
CA GLU A 50 -13.53 -2.25 8.42
C GLU A 50 -13.83 -0.92 7.72
N LYS A 51 -12.88 -0.37 6.96
CA LYS A 51 -12.98 0.90 6.22
C LYS A 51 -13.29 2.10 7.13
N LYS A 52 -12.84 2.06 8.38
CA LYS A 52 -13.04 3.12 9.39
C LYS A 52 -11.92 4.17 9.34
N TYR A 53 -11.84 4.89 8.23
CA TYR A 53 -10.71 5.79 7.96
C TYR A 53 -10.62 6.96 8.95
N ASN A 54 -11.72 7.68 9.20
CA ASN A 54 -11.73 8.84 10.11
C ASN A 54 -11.42 8.45 11.56
N GLU A 55 -12.02 7.36 12.04
CA GLU A 55 -11.73 6.84 13.39
C GLU A 55 -10.26 6.40 13.51
N THR A 56 -9.72 5.77 12.46
CA THR A 56 -8.30 5.40 12.42
C THR A 56 -7.40 6.64 12.46
N ILE A 57 -7.74 7.70 11.74
CA ILE A 57 -6.98 8.96 11.76
C ILE A 57 -6.91 9.53 13.18
N GLU A 58 -8.04 9.62 13.87
CA GLU A 58 -8.11 10.13 15.24
C GLU A 58 -7.24 9.30 16.20
N ILE A 59 -7.38 7.97 16.15
CA ILE A 59 -6.63 7.07 17.04
C ILE A 59 -5.13 7.10 16.70
N ALA A 60 -4.75 7.06 15.41
CA ALA A 60 -3.35 7.06 14.99
C ALA A 60 -2.62 8.34 15.40
N ASN A 61 -3.25 9.52 15.23
CA ASN A 61 -2.68 10.79 15.68
C ASN A 61 -2.45 10.79 17.19
N LYS A 62 -3.45 10.35 17.98
CA LYS A 62 -3.30 10.23 19.43
C LYS A 62 -2.16 9.27 19.81
N VAL A 63 -2.04 8.14 19.12
CA VAL A 63 -0.93 7.20 19.36
C VAL A 63 0.41 7.87 19.11
N LEU A 64 0.56 8.60 17.99
CA LEU A 64 1.78 9.32 17.63
C LEU A 64 2.16 10.39 18.66
N ASP A 65 1.18 11.14 19.18
CA ASP A 65 1.39 12.18 20.21
C ASP A 65 1.89 11.58 21.55
N GLU A 66 1.55 10.33 21.83
CA GLU A 66 1.90 9.62 23.07
C GLU A 66 3.23 8.84 22.97
N ILE A 67 3.87 8.77 21.80
CA ILE A 67 5.09 7.95 21.61
C ILE A 67 6.26 8.53 22.39
N LYS A 68 6.94 7.67 23.16
CA LYS A 68 8.14 8.08 23.91
C LYS A 68 9.26 8.54 22.97
N PRO A 69 10.03 9.58 23.33
CA PRO A 69 11.09 10.15 22.47
C PRO A 69 12.07 9.13 21.89
N LYS A 70 12.42 8.08 22.65
CA LYS A 70 13.34 7.03 22.20
C LYS A 70 12.84 6.18 21.02
N TYR A 71 11.55 6.23 20.71
CA TYR A 71 10.93 5.50 19.59
C TYR A 71 10.52 6.38 18.41
N LEU A 72 10.68 7.71 18.49
CA LEU A 72 10.23 8.63 17.44
C LEU A 72 10.85 8.34 16.06
N ASN A 73 12.09 7.83 16.03
CA ASN A 73 12.79 7.51 14.78
C ASN A 73 12.66 6.03 14.35
N SER A 74 11.71 5.30 14.93
CA SER A 74 11.53 3.86 14.67
C SER A 74 10.72 3.59 13.39
N ILE A 75 10.91 2.39 12.81
CA ILE A 75 10.15 1.96 11.62
C ILE A 75 8.65 1.95 11.87
N ILE A 76 8.21 1.61 13.09
CA ILE A 76 6.79 1.53 13.42
C ILE A 76 6.12 2.91 13.33
N VAL A 77 6.84 3.99 13.64
CA VAL A 77 6.33 5.36 13.46
C VAL A 77 6.18 5.70 11.98
N ALA A 78 7.14 5.32 11.13
CA ALA A 78 7.02 5.49 9.68
C ALA A 78 5.82 4.69 9.12
N ASN A 79 5.54 3.50 9.66
CA ASN A 79 4.35 2.71 9.33
C ASN A 79 3.05 3.45 9.69
N PHE A 80 2.97 4.08 10.88
CA PHE A 80 1.82 4.90 11.26
C PHE A 80 1.60 6.07 10.29
N TYR A 81 2.66 6.78 9.91
CA TYR A 81 2.55 7.87 8.94
C TYR A 81 2.07 7.41 7.56
N ILE A 82 2.47 6.21 7.11
CA ILE A 82 1.97 5.64 5.86
C ILE A 82 0.51 5.21 5.96
N LEU A 83 0.09 4.64 7.10
CA LEU A 83 -1.31 4.32 7.33
C LEU A 83 -2.17 5.59 7.34
N LEU A 84 -1.70 6.65 8.00
CA LEU A 84 -2.35 7.98 7.97
C LEU A 84 -2.41 8.55 6.57
N SER A 85 -1.31 8.50 5.80
CA SER A 85 -1.30 8.99 4.41
C SER A 85 -2.37 8.26 3.58
N SER A 86 -2.47 6.94 3.74
CA SER A 86 -3.47 6.12 3.05
C SER A 86 -4.89 6.54 3.44
N CYS A 87 -5.16 6.75 4.74
CA CYS A 87 -6.47 7.21 5.21
C CYS A 87 -6.82 8.59 4.64
N TYR A 88 -5.90 9.56 4.72
CA TYR A 88 -6.12 10.90 4.20
C TYR A 88 -6.34 10.91 2.68
N GLN A 89 -5.60 10.08 1.92
CA GLN A 89 -5.85 9.90 0.49
C GLN A 89 -7.25 9.35 0.22
N LEU A 90 -7.69 8.35 1.00
CA LEU A 90 -9.01 7.73 0.87
C LEU A 90 -10.17 8.67 1.27
N THR A 91 -9.92 9.62 2.16
CA THR A 91 -10.89 10.65 2.58
C THR A 91 -10.80 11.94 1.78
N GLY A 92 -9.84 12.05 0.86
CA GLY A 92 -9.64 13.22 -0.02
C GLY A 92 -8.86 14.39 0.61
N ASP A 93 -8.29 14.22 1.79
CA ASP A 93 -7.45 15.24 2.45
C ASP A 93 -5.99 15.15 1.97
N LEU A 94 -5.76 15.59 0.74
CA LEU A 94 -4.45 15.46 0.10
C LEU A 94 -3.36 16.32 0.78
N ALA A 95 -3.74 17.41 1.45
CA ALA A 95 -2.79 18.26 2.17
C ALA A 95 -2.17 17.51 3.36
N ASN A 96 -3.02 16.91 4.21
CA ASN A 96 -2.54 16.11 5.33
C ASN A 96 -1.86 14.81 4.86
N ALA A 97 -2.37 14.19 3.78
CA ALA A 97 -1.73 13.03 3.17
C ALA A 97 -0.26 13.30 2.79
N ASN A 98 0.02 14.46 2.16
CA ASN A 98 1.36 14.85 1.77
C ASN A 98 2.26 15.14 2.98
N SER A 99 1.71 15.82 4.00
CA SER A 99 2.46 16.16 5.21
C SER A 99 2.98 14.92 5.92
N VAL A 100 2.11 13.94 6.18
CA VAL A 100 2.52 12.70 6.87
C VAL A 100 3.37 11.79 5.98
N LEU A 101 3.13 11.77 4.65
CA LEU A 101 3.99 11.04 3.72
C LEU A 101 5.43 11.58 3.72
N SER A 102 5.59 12.90 3.78
CA SER A 102 6.90 13.55 3.86
C SER A 102 7.65 13.14 5.14
N LEU A 103 6.95 13.09 6.28
CA LEU A 103 7.52 12.59 7.54
C LEU A 103 7.97 11.13 7.44
N ALA A 104 7.16 10.25 6.83
CA ALA A 104 7.54 8.86 6.61
C ALA A 104 8.80 8.74 5.71
N TYR A 105 8.88 9.57 4.67
CA TYR A 105 10.03 9.61 3.77
C TYR A 105 11.30 10.07 4.50
N GLU A 106 11.24 11.15 5.28
CA GLU A 106 12.37 11.65 6.07
C GLU A 106 12.95 10.57 7.00
N MET A 107 12.08 9.75 7.59
CA MET A 107 12.50 8.67 8.48
C MET A 107 13.15 7.47 7.79
N SER A 108 13.08 7.38 6.45
CA SER A 108 13.49 6.20 5.69
C SER A 108 14.47 6.48 4.55
N HIS A 109 14.70 7.73 4.18
CA HIS A 109 15.52 8.08 3.00
C HIS A 109 16.96 7.56 3.12
N ASP A 110 17.53 7.52 4.34
CA ASP A 110 18.90 7.10 4.63
C ASP A 110 19.04 5.58 4.71
N LYS A 111 17.91 4.87 4.76
CA LYS A 111 17.81 3.42 4.81
C LYS A 111 17.61 2.79 3.43
N TYR A 112 17.71 3.60 2.37
CA TYR A 112 17.69 3.11 1.00
C TYR A 112 18.80 2.08 0.79
N LYS A 113 18.45 0.96 0.15
CA LYS A 113 19.31 -0.21 -0.06
C LYS A 113 19.70 -1.03 1.18
N VAL A 114 19.00 -0.87 2.30
CA VAL A 114 19.18 -1.74 3.46
C VAL A 114 18.02 -2.74 3.54
N GLU A 115 18.32 -4.03 3.34
CA GLU A 115 17.34 -5.14 3.22
C GLU A 115 16.27 -5.13 4.34
N LYS A 116 16.68 -4.87 5.59
CA LYS A 116 15.77 -4.81 6.74
C LYS A 116 14.64 -3.77 6.57
N TYR A 117 14.85 -2.72 5.78
CA TYR A 117 13.90 -1.62 5.57
C TYR A 117 13.18 -1.68 4.22
N GLU A 118 13.41 -2.72 3.43
CA GLU A 118 12.86 -2.86 2.09
C GLU A 118 11.33 -2.73 2.06
N GLN A 119 10.64 -3.35 3.02
CA GLN A 119 9.18 -3.31 3.12
C GLN A 119 8.63 -1.89 3.35
N ILE A 120 9.25 -1.12 4.25
CA ILE A 120 8.79 0.24 4.54
C ILE A 120 9.13 1.19 3.39
N VAL A 121 10.32 1.05 2.80
CA VAL A 121 10.70 1.82 1.59
C VAL A 121 9.74 1.55 0.44
N THR A 122 9.36 0.29 0.21
CA THR A 122 8.36 -0.10 -0.80
C THR A 122 7.00 0.53 -0.50
N SER A 123 6.54 0.49 0.76
CA SER A 123 5.26 1.08 1.17
C SER A 123 5.23 2.60 0.94
N ILE A 124 6.32 3.29 1.29
CA ILE A 124 6.47 4.74 1.09
C ILE A 124 6.43 5.09 -0.40
N LYS A 125 7.16 4.35 -1.23
CA LYS A 125 7.17 4.58 -2.69
C LYS A 125 5.79 4.31 -3.31
N ILE A 126 5.08 3.24 -2.92
CA ILE A 126 3.71 2.99 -3.39
C ILE A 126 2.77 4.13 -2.96
N SER A 127 2.84 4.56 -1.70
CA SER A 127 2.02 5.68 -1.19
C SER A 127 2.33 7.01 -1.88
N LYS A 128 3.57 7.20 -2.35
CA LYS A 128 3.97 8.38 -3.13
C LYS A 128 3.45 8.31 -4.57
N ILE A 129 3.53 7.14 -5.20
CA ILE A 129 2.95 6.87 -6.53
C ILE A 129 1.44 7.14 -6.51
N SER A 130 0.71 6.63 -5.51
CA SER A 130 -0.73 6.87 -5.38
C SER A 130 -1.04 8.35 -5.14
N PHE A 131 -0.24 9.03 -4.30
CA PHE A 131 -0.40 10.46 -4.05
C PHE A 131 -0.24 11.30 -5.32
N HIS A 132 0.81 11.06 -6.11
CA HIS A 132 1.00 11.74 -7.39
C HIS A 132 -0.15 11.46 -8.37
N TYR A 133 -0.65 10.23 -8.39
CA TYR A 133 -1.79 9.85 -9.22
C TYR A 133 -3.05 10.66 -8.86
N LEU A 134 -3.36 10.77 -7.57
CA LEU A 134 -4.50 11.56 -7.07
C LEU A 134 -4.38 13.06 -7.38
N ASN A 135 -3.15 13.59 -7.44
CA ASN A 135 -2.88 14.97 -7.86
C ASN A 135 -2.79 15.15 -9.39
N ARG A 136 -3.01 14.09 -10.17
CA ARG A 136 -2.91 14.08 -11.64
C ARG A 136 -1.51 14.38 -12.17
N GLU A 137 -0.49 14.12 -11.36
CA GLU A 137 0.92 14.29 -11.68
C GLU A 137 1.45 13.02 -12.38
N PHE A 138 0.87 12.69 -13.54
CA PHE A 138 1.06 11.37 -14.18
C PHE A 138 2.52 11.09 -14.61
N ASP A 139 3.29 12.12 -14.98
CA ASP A 139 4.71 11.97 -15.28
C ASP A 139 5.51 11.56 -14.03
N ASP A 140 5.14 12.08 -12.86
CA ASP A 140 5.75 11.70 -11.58
C ASP A 140 5.36 10.29 -11.16
N VAL A 141 4.11 9.87 -11.40
CA VAL A 141 3.68 8.47 -11.25
C VAL A 141 4.56 7.53 -12.08
N ILE A 142 4.80 7.89 -13.34
CA ILE A 142 5.63 7.08 -14.26
C ILE A 142 7.08 7.02 -13.78
N ARG A 143 7.65 8.17 -13.40
CA ARG A 143 9.03 8.26 -12.90
C ARG A 143 9.23 7.43 -11.63
N GLU A 144 8.41 7.67 -10.60
CA GLU A 144 8.50 6.98 -9.32
C GLU A 144 8.17 5.48 -9.45
N GLY A 145 7.22 5.12 -10.31
CA GLY A 145 6.88 3.74 -10.60
C GLY A 145 8.04 2.97 -11.23
N ARG A 146 8.71 3.56 -12.24
CA ARG A 146 9.91 2.97 -12.85
C ARG A 146 11.07 2.85 -11.86
N GLU A 147 11.27 3.86 -11.02
CA GLU A 147 12.29 3.80 -9.96
C GLU A 147 12.00 2.69 -8.95
N LEU A 148 10.75 2.51 -8.53
CA LEU A 148 10.36 1.44 -7.62
C LEU A 148 10.58 0.06 -8.25
N LEU A 149 10.23 -0.14 -9.53
CA LEU A 149 10.51 -1.41 -10.22
C LEU A 149 12.00 -1.73 -10.28
N LYS A 150 12.85 -0.72 -10.53
CA LYS A 150 14.30 -0.88 -10.50
C LYS A 150 14.78 -1.26 -9.11
N TYR A 151 14.31 -0.56 -8.07
CA TYR A 151 14.63 -0.86 -6.68
C TYR A 151 14.25 -2.31 -6.31
N GLN A 152 13.02 -2.72 -6.62
CA GLN A 152 12.51 -4.06 -6.35
C GLN A 152 13.31 -5.15 -7.08
N SER A 153 13.72 -4.89 -8.32
CA SER A 153 14.61 -5.79 -9.06
C SER A 153 16.00 -5.92 -8.43
N GLU A 154 16.56 -4.84 -7.86
CA GLU A 154 17.86 -4.88 -7.16
C GLU A 154 17.79 -5.72 -5.88
N PHE A 155 16.63 -5.80 -5.23
CA PHE A 155 16.38 -6.60 -4.02
C PHE A 155 15.82 -8.00 -4.30
N ASN A 156 15.62 -8.37 -5.57
CA ASN A 156 14.91 -9.60 -5.96
C ASN A 156 13.56 -9.75 -5.24
N SER A 157 12.84 -8.64 -5.11
CA SER A 157 11.56 -8.57 -4.41
C SER A 157 10.44 -8.25 -5.38
N TYR A 158 9.34 -8.98 -5.25
CA TYR A 158 8.13 -8.77 -6.04
C TYR A 158 6.94 -8.41 -5.13
N GLU A 159 7.23 -8.04 -3.88
CA GLU A 159 6.22 -7.69 -2.89
C GLU A 159 5.40 -6.48 -3.38
N ARG A 160 4.08 -6.65 -3.46
CA ARG A 160 3.14 -5.56 -3.83
C ARG A 160 3.43 -4.90 -5.18
N ILE A 161 4.17 -5.58 -6.07
CA ILE A 161 4.58 -5.06 -7.38
C ILE A 161 3.39 -4.72 -8.29
N HIS A 162 2.27 -5.41 -8.11
CA HIS A 162 1.04 -5.17 -8.86
C HIS A 162 0.54 -3.73 -8.71
N TYR A 163 0.66 -3.10 -7.52
CA TYR A 163 0.28 -1.68 -7.36
C TYR A 163 1.06 -0.79 -8.32
N THR A 164 2.37 -1.00 -8.43
CA THR A 164 3.22 -0.27 -9.38
C THR A 164 2.78 -0.50 -10.82
N TYR A 165 2.46 -1.73 -11.20
CA TYR A 165 1.96 -2.04 -12.54
C TYR A 165 0.64 -1.34 -12.86
N PHE A 166 -0.34 -1.37 -11.94
CA PHE A 166 -1.61 -0.68 -12.16
C PHE A 166 -1.45 0.83 -12.22
N TYR A 167 -0.70 1.46 -11.30
CA TYR A 167 -0.50 2.91 -11.36
C TYR A 167 0.26 3.36 -12.60
N LEU A 168 1.24 2.59 -13.08
CA LEU A 168 1.87 2.83 -14.37
C LEU A 168 0.85 2.73 -15.51
N ALA A 169 0.06 1.66 -15.54
CA ALA A 169 -0.99 1.48 -16.54
C ALA A 169 -1.94 2.67 -16.57
N PHE A 170 -2.41 3.10 -15.39
CA PHE A 170 -3.34 4.21 -15.24
C PHE A 170 -2.74 5.54 -15.69
N ALA A 171 -1.50 5.84 -15.30
CA ALA A 171 -0.81 7.06 -15.70
C ALA A 171 -0.57 7.11 -17.22
N TYR A 172 -0.09 6.02 -17.81
CA TYR A 172 0.08 5.91 -19.26
C TYR A 172 -1.24 6.10 -20.01
N TYR A 173 -2.34 5.54 -19.50
CA TYR A 173 -3.66 5.74 -20.09
C TYR A 173 -4.05 7.22 -20.10
N LYS A 174 -3.87 7.90 -18.96
CA LYS A 174 -4.24 9.31 -18.77
C LYS A 174 -3.45 10.27 -19.65
N ILE A 175 -2.22 9.92 -20.04
CA ILE A 175 -1.40 10.72 -20.97
C ILE A 175 -1.55 10.28 -22.44
N GLY A 176 -2.44 9.33 -22.75
CA GLY A 176 -2.72 8.87 -24.12
C GLY A 176 -1.75 7.82 -24.69
N ALA A 177 -0.85 7.29 -23.87
CA ALA A 177 0.07 6.21 -24.24
C ALA A 177 -0.59 4.85 -24.04
N HIS A 178 -1.59 4.55 -24.87
CA HIS A 178 -2.48 3.40 -24.68
C HIS A 178 -1.77 2.05 -24.82
N ASP A 179 -0.82 1.91 -25.75
CA ASP A 179 -0.09 0.65 -25.94
C ASP A 179 0.71 0.28 -24.68
N GLU A 180 1.49 1.23 -24.14
CA GLU A 180 2.24 1.04 -22.89
C GLU A 180 1.29 0.77 -21.71
N SER A 181 0.19 1.51 -21.65
CA SER A 181 -0.82 1.36 -20.61
C SER A 181 -1.37 -0.06 -20.54
N ILE A 182 -1.77 -0.63 -21.68
CA ILE A 182 -2.33 -1.98 -21.80
C ILE A 182 -1.30 -3.04 -21.39
N GLU A 183 -0.03 -2.88 -21.77
CA GLU A 183 1.02 -3.81 -21.38
C GLU A 183 1.27 -3.83 -19.86
N TRP A 184 1.24 -2.66 -19.20
CA TRP A 184 1.33 -2.60 -17.74
C TRP A 184 0.10 -3.18 -17.05
N PHE A 185 -1.09 -2.92 -17.60
CA PHE A 185 -2.34 -3.44 -17.06
C PHE A 185 -2.37 -4.97 -17.07
N LYS A 186 -1.95 -5.58 -18.20
CA LYS A 186 -1.81 -7.04 -18.32
C LYS A 186 -0.86 -7.60 -17.26
N LYS A 187 0.30 -6.96 -17.03
CA LYS A 187 1.25 -7.39 -15.98
C LYS A 187 0.63 -7.33 -14.58
N GLY A 188 -0.12 -6.27 -14.29
CA GLY A 188 -0.88 -6.14 -13.04
C GLY A 188 -1.86 -7.30 -12.85
N ILE A 189 -2.67 -7.59 -13.87
CA ILE A 189 -3.64 -8.69 -13.86
C ILE A 189 -2.94 -10.04 -13.65
N TYR A 190 -1.92 -10.37 -14.45
CA TYR A 190 -1.20 -11.65 -14.29
C TYR A 190 -0.59 -11.79 -12.89
N SER A 191 -0.03 -10.71 -12.34
CA SER A 191 0.52 -10.72 -10.98
C SER A 191 -0.55 -11.04 -9.92
N LEU A 192 -1.75 -10.49 -10.05
CA LEU A 192 -2.86 -10.74 -9.13
C LEU A 192 -3.56 -12.08 -9.38
N MET A 193 -3.51 -12.62 -10.59
CA MET A 193 -4.03 -13.98 -10.86
C MET A 193 -3.09 -15.06 -10.30
N HIS A 194 -1.79 -14.77 -10.23
CA HIS A 194 -0.81 -15.68 -9.64
C HIS A 194 -0.92 -15.73 -8.11
N ASP A 195 -1.18 -14.61 -7.46
CA ASP A 195 -1.30 -14.50 -6.00
C ASP A 195 -2.64 -13.86 -5.62
N TYR A 196 -3.54 -14.65 -5.03
CA TYR A 196 -4.91 -14.23 -4.73
C TYR A 196 -4.94 -13.17 -3.62
N LYS A 197 -5.26 -11.93 -4.02
CA LYS A 197 -5.17 -10.72 -3.18
C LYS A 197 -6.43 -9.85 -3.30
N PRO A 198 -7.60 -10.32 -2.80
CA PRO A 198 -8.89 -9.67 -3.04
C PRO A 198 -8.97 -8.24 -2.51
N MET A 199 -8.27 -7.96 -1.41
CA MET A 199 -8.23 -6.62 -0.83
C MET A 199 -7.40 -5.64 -1.66
N ASP A 200 -6.26 -6.08 -2.20
CA ASP A 200 -5.46 -5.26 -3.11
C ASP A 200 -6.30 -4.93 -4.37
N VAL A 201 -7.03 -5.91 -4.92
CA VAL A 201 -7.95 -5.71 -6.06
C VAL A 201 -9.04 -4.70 -5.74
N TYR A 202 -9.64 -4.77 -4.54
CA TYR A 202 -10.66 -3.81 -4.12
C TYR A 202 -10.15 -2.36 -4.21
N TYR A 203 -8.95 -2.06 -3.67
CA TYR A 203 -8.41 -0.70 -3.69
C TYR A 203 -7.93 -0.24 -5.08
N ILE A 204 -7.44 -1.17 -5.90
CA ILE A 204 -7.08 -0.89 -7.30
C ILE A 204 -8.34 -0.58 -8.12
N ALA A 205 -9.43 -1.33 -7.90
CA ALA A 205 -10.70 -1.15 -8.59
C ALA A 205 -11.41 0.17 -8.23
N MET A 206 -11.05 0.79 -7.10
CA MET A 206 -11.55 2.13 -6.74
C MET A 206 -10.96 3.26 -7.58
N GLN A 207 -9.89 3.02 -8.36
CA GLN A 207 -9.30 4.06 -9.19
C GLN A 207 -10.19 4.36 -10.40
N ASP A 208 -10.30 5.65 -10.74
CA ASP A 208 -11.28 6.16 -11.71
C ASP A 208 -11.18 5.54 -13.11
N ILE A 209 -9.98 5.10 -13.51
CA ILE A 209 -9.73 4.51 -14.82
C ILE A 209 -9.77 2.98 -14.84
N PHE A 210 -9.91 2.32 -13.69
CA PHE A 210 -9.91 0.86 -13.64
C PHE A 210 -11.05 0.26 -14.47
N ASP A 211 -12.28 0.78 -14.27
CA ASP A 211 -13.44 0.32 -15.04
C ASP A 211 -13.30 0.64 -16.52
N VAL A 212 -12.68 1.76 -16.89
CA VAL A 212 -12.44 2.08 -18.30
C VAL A 212 -11.50 1.04 -18.93
N MET A 213 -10.41 0.71 -18.24
CA MET A 213 -9.40 -0.21 -18.74
C MET A 213 -9.87 -1.66 -18.76
N ILE A 214 -10.64 -2.11 -17.75
CA ILE A 214 -11.11 -3.50 -17.70
C ILE A 214 -12.09 -3.83 -18.84
N TYR A 215 -12.73 -2.81 -19.43
CA TYR A 215 -13.62 -2.93 -20.59
C TYR A 215 -12.99 -2.44 -21.90
N ASP A 216 -11.71 -2.09 -21.91
CA ASP A 216 -11.03 -1.61 -23.10
C ASP A 216 -10.91 -2.73 -24.15
N ALA A 217 -11.27 -2.44 -25.40
CA ALA A 217 -11.28 -3.41 -26.50
C ALA A 217 -9.87 -3.93 -26.86
N MET A 218 -8.81 -3.21 -26.45
CA MET A 218 -7.41 -3.62 -26.65
C MET A 218 -6.95 -4.66 -25.61
N CYS A 219 -7.71 -4.86 -24.53
CA CYS A 219 -7.42 -5.92 -23.56
C CYS A 219 -7.82 -7.31 -24.09
N ASP A 220 -7.06 -8.33 -23.70
CA ASP A 220 -7.38 -9.72 -24.02
C ASP A 220 -8.66 -10.14 -23.27
N VAL A 221 -9.74 -10.33 -24.03
CA VAL A 221 -11.06 -10.70 -23.50
C VAL A 221 -11.02 -11.95 -22.63
N LYS A 222 -10.18 -12.93 -22.97
CA LYS A 222 -10.04 -14.17 -22.19
C LYS A 222 -9.36 -13.88 -20.85
N LEU A 223 -8.27 -13.13 -20.87
CA LEU A 223 -7.54 -12.72 -19.67
C LEU A 223 -8.46 -11.95 -18.70
N ILE A 224 -9.19 -10.96 -19.23
CA ILE A 224 -10.13 -10.15 -18.44
C ILE A 224 -11.25 -11.03 -17.88
N SER A 225 -11.84 -11.89 -18.69
CA SER A 225 -12.91 -12.80 -18.22
C SER A 225 -12.45 -13.70 -17.07
N GLU A 226 -11.23 -14.24 -17.16
CA GLU A 226 -10.64 -15.06 -16.11
C GLU A 226 -10.37 -14.26 -14.83
N PHE A 227 -9.76 -13.07 -14.96
CA PHE A 227 -9.51 -12.17 -13.85
C PHE A 227 -10.81 -11.77 -13.12
N LYS A 228 -11.83 -11.37 -13.89
CA LYS A 228 -13.16 -11.02 -13.34
C LYS A 228 -13.79 -12.20 -12.61
N LYS A 229 -13.64 -13.42 -13.13
CA LYS A 229 -14.14 -14.64 -12.49
C LYS A 229 -13.42 -14.94 -11.16
N ILE A 230 -12.10 -14.81 -11.12
CA ILE A 230 -11.31 -15.07 -9.89
C ILE A 230 -11.71 -14.10 -8.77
N TYR A 231 -11.93 -12.83 -9.12
CA TYR A 231 -12.19 -11.75 -8.16
C TYR A 231 -13.66 -11.36 -8.00
N ASN A 232 -14.58 -12.06 -8.68
CA ASN A 232 -16.01 -11.74 -8.73
C ASN A 232 -16.30 -10.28 -9.10
N LEU A 233 -15.59 -9.76 -10.10
CA LEU A 233 -15.81 -8.41 -10.64
C LEU A 233 -16.95 -8.47 -11.67
N ASN A 234 -17.98 -7.65 -11.49
CA ASN A 234 -19.14 -7.58 -12.39
C ASN A 234 -18.92 -6.62 -13.55
#